data_AF-A0A355Q575-F1
#
_entry.id   AF-A0A355Q575-F1
#
_cell.length_a   1.000
_cell.length_b   1.000
_cell.length_c   1.000
_cell.angle_alpha   90.00
_cell.angle_beta   90.00
_cell.angle_gamma   90.00
#
_symmetry.space_group_name_H-M   'P 1'
#
loop_
_entity.id
_entity.type
_entity.pdbx_description
1 polymer ?
#
loop_
_entity_poly.entity_id
_entity_poly.type
_entity_poly.pdbx_seq_one_letter_code
_entity_poly.pdbx_strand_id
1 'polypeptide(L)'
;MFQLLRKWQRRSQELPEDIIDYKHQCEQLVNKYETLLDQISQYMQTEERILGKEQAEVVIPPPQDTGIFELLTIKGELLRITEECDKLMNKGFREPTIAPLQKEAMELLISQLQNLRQYSDQIEEALLDFEEKLMEMEELASTRGLRN
;
A
#
# COMPACT_ATOMS: atom_id res chain seq x y z
N MET A 1 13.19 3.80 -14.69
CA MET A 1 11.73 3.62 -14.87
C MET A 1 11.01 4.89 -15.35
N PHE A 2 11.40 6.11 -14.95
CA PHE A 2 10.66 7.35 -15.26
C PHE A 2 10.86 8.00 -16.65
N GLN A 3 11.68 7.44 -17.56
CA GLN A 3 11.92 8.06 -18.88
C GLN A 3 10.85 7.74 -19.93
N LEU A 4 9.97 6.76 -19.69
CA LEU A 4 8.88 6.43 -20.60
C LEU A 4 7.72 7.43 -20.50
N LEU A 5 7.50 8.04 -19.33
CA LEU A 5 6.44 9.03 -19.09
C LEU A 5 6.59 10.31 -19.95
N ARG A 6 7.82 10.77 -20.20
CA ARG A 6 8.06 12.02 -20.95
C ARG A 6 7.79 11.91 -22.46
N LYS A 7 7.80 10.72 -23.05
CA LYS A 7 7.46 10.51 -24.47
C LYS A 7 5.94 10.46 -24.71
N TRP A 8 5.13 10.18 -23.68
CA TRP A 8 3.68 10.12 -23.77
C TRP A 8 3.00 11.49 -23.84
N GLN A 9 3.61 12.52 -23.25
CA GLN A 9 3.06 13.88 -23.17
C GLN A 9 2.94 14.60 -24.53
N ARG A 10 3.54 14.07 -25.60
CA ARG A 10 3.39 14.58 -26.98
C ARG A 10 2.32 13.85 -27.81
N ARG A 11 1.81 12.70 -27.34
CA ARG A 11 0.74 11.91 -27.99
C ARG A 11 -0.63 12.07 -27.32
N SER A 12 -0.69 12.74 -26.17
CA SER A 12 -1.89 12.99 -25.38
C SER A 12 -2.90 13.96 -26.01
N GLN A 13 -2.66 14.46 -27.23
CA GLN A 13 -3.61 15.34 -27.94
C GLN A 13 -4.76 14.58 -28.66
N GLU A 14 -4.76 13.23 -28.64
CA GLU A 14 -5.76 12.40 -29.35
C GLU A 14 -6.53 11.42 -28.45
N LEU A 15 -6.31 11.45 -27.13
CA LEU A 15 -7.07 10.60 -26.21
C LEU A 15 -8.37 11.30 -25.80
N PRO A 16 -9.52 10.60 -25.85
CA PRO A 16 -10.77 11.15 -25.36
C PRO A 16 -10.72 11.39 -23.84
N GLU A 17 -11.55 12.32 -23.39
CA GLU A 17 -11.54 12.88 -22.03
C GLU A 17 -11.77 11.81 -20.94
N ASP A 18 -12.61 10.82 -21.24
CA ASP A 18 -12.87 9.63 -20.41
C ASP A 18 -11.60 8.83 -20.09
N ILE A 19 -10.72 8.63 -21.07
CA ILE A 19 -9.45 7.91 -20.89
C ILE A 19 -8.45 8.78 -20.12
N ILE A 20 -8.48 10.10 -20.32
CA ILE A 20 -7.64 11.03 -19.55
C ILE A 20 -8.08 11.02 -18.08
N ASP A 21 -9.39 11.06 -17.81
CA ASP A 21 -9.95 10.98 -16.47
C ASP A 21 -9.63 9.63 -15.81
N TYR A 22 -9.77 8.53 -16.55
CA TYR A 22 -9.42 7.20 -16.06
C TYR A 22 -7.92 7.10 -15.72
N LYS A 23 -7.06 7.65 -16.56
CA LYS A 23 -5.62 7.75 -16.28
C LYS A 23 -5.37 8.54 -15.00
N HIS A 24 -6.04 9.67 -14.80
CA HIS A 24 -5.88 10.48 -13.60
C HIS A 24 -6.34 9.73 -12.34
N GLN A 25 -7.42 8.95 -12.43
CA GLN A 25 -7.87 8.08 -11.33
C GLN A 25 -6.81 7.03 -10.97
N CYS A 26 -6.17 6.41 -11.97
CA CYS A 26 -5.08 5.47 -11.75
C CYS A 26 -3.86 6.15 -11.07
N GLU A 27 -3.50 7.35 -11.51
CA GLU A 27 -2.39 8.13 -10.91
C GLU A 27 -2.69 8.50 -9.45
N GLN A 28 -3.92 8.92 -9.15
CA GLN A 28 -4.33 9.21 -7.76
C GLN A 28 -4.23 7.95 -6.89
N LEU A 29 -4.61 6.79 -7.41
CA LEU A 29 -4.49 5.52 -6.68
C LEU A 29 -3.02 5.18 -6.40
N VAL A 30 -2.12 5.33 -7.38
CA VAL A 30 -0.67 5.14 -7.18
C VAL A 30 -0.15 6.00 -6.04
N ASN A 31 -0.51 7.29 -6.02
CA ASN A 31 -0.06 8.20 -4.95
C ASN A 31 -0.55 7.76 -3.56
N LYS A 32 -1.76 7.18 -3.46
CA LYS A 32 -2.27 6.62 -2.20
C LYS A 32 -1.46 5.40 -1.76
N TYR A 33 -1.10 4.51 -2.69
CA TYR A 33 -0.21 3.38 -2.39
C TYR A 33 1.16 3.85 -1.91
N GLU A 34 1.76 4.83 -2.59
CA GLU A 34 3.07 5.39 -2.18
C GLU A 34 3.00 6.00 -0.77
N THR A 35 1.94 6.75 -0.46
CA THR A 35 1.74 7.33 0.87
C THR A 35 1.58 6.25 1.94
N LEU A 36 0.82 5.19 1.65
CA LEU A 36 0.63 4.08 2.58
C LEU A 36 1.93 3.30 2.81
N LEU A 37 2.72 3.08 1.77
CA LEU A 37 4.03 2.42 1.90
C LEU A 37 4.98 3.21 2.80
N ASP A 38 4.97 4.54 2.69
CA ASP A 38 5.75 5.41 3.58
C ASP A 38 5.27 5.29 5.04
N GLN A 39 3.96 5.26 5.27
CA GLN A 39 3.38 5.06 6.61
C GLN A 39 3.76 3.70 7.19
N ILE A 40 3.64 2.62 6.41
CA ILE A 40 4.04 1.26 6.82
C ILE A 40 5.51 1.23 7.21
N SER A 41 6.38 1.84 6.39
CA SER A 41 7.82 1.87 6.66
C SER A 41 8.13 2.61 7.95
N GLN A 42 7.47 3.75 8.19
CA GLN A 42 7.65 4.53 9.42
C GLN A 42 7.15 3.79 10.66
N TYR A 43 5.99 3.15 10.55
CA TYR A 43 5.40 2.33 11.61
C TYR A 43 6.35 1.18 12.00
N MET A 44 6.75 0.35 11.03
CA MET A 44 7.64 -0.79 11.26
C MET A 44 8.98 -0.36 11.90
N GLN A 45 9.60 0.71 11.40
CA GLN A 45 10.85 1.23 11.97
C GLN A 45 10.68 1.77 13.41
N THR A 46 9.52 2.33 13.71
CA THR A 46 9.22 2.88 15.05
C THR A 46 9.06 1.75 16.04
N GLU A 47 8.25 0.74 15.70
CA GLU A 47 8.02 -0.44 16.53
C GLU A 47 9.31 -1.25 16.74
N GLU A 48 10.09 -1.52 15.68
CA GLU A 48 11.40 -2.19 15.82
C GLU A 48 12.34 -1.43 16.74
N ARG A 49 12.34 -0.09 16.70
CA ARG A 49 13.18 0.74 17.57
C ARG A 49 12.72 0.70 19.02
N ILE A 50 11.41 0.73 19.27
CA ILE A 50 10.85 0.62 20.63
C ILE A 50 11.25 -0.73 21.22
N LEU A 51 10.99 -1.80 20.49
CA LEU A 51 11.29 -3.18 20.91
C LEU A 51 12.78 -3.45 21.06
N GLY A 52 13.63 -2.86 20.19
CA GLY A 52 15.08 -2.95 20.30
C GLY A 52 15.65 -2.21 21.53
N LYS A 53 14.97 -1.16 22.02
CA LYS A 53 15.37 -0.42 23.23
C LYS A 53 14.93 -1.12 24.51
N GLU A 54 13.77 -1.78 24.52
CA GLU A 54 13.29 -2.57 25.66
C GLU A 54 14.20 -3.77 25.99
N GLN A 55 15.02 -4.24 25.04
CA GLN A 55 16.03 -5.26 25.30
C GLN A 55 17.28 -4.73 26.06
N ALA A 56 17.50 -3.41 26.09
CA ALA A 56 18.70 -2.79 26.66
C ALA A 56 18.46 -2.08 28.00
N GLU A 57 17.26 -1.56 28.25
CA GLU A 57 16.88 -0.89 29.50
C GLU A 57 15.45 -1.24 29.91
N VAL A 58 15.16 -1.25 31.21
CA VAL A 58 13.79 -1.35 31.78
C VAL A 58 13.06 -0.04 31.48
N VAL A 59 12.66 0.13 30.22
CA VAL A 59 11.84 1.25 29.77
C VAL A 59 10.39 0.84 29.97
N ILE A 60 9.62 1.72 30.62
CA ILE A 60 8.17 1.57 30.76
C ILE A 60 7.60 1.51 29.33
N PRO A 61 6.90 0.42 28.93
CA PRO A 61 6.38 0.31 27.57
C PRO A 61 5.47 1.51 27.30
N PRO A 62 5.54 2.12 26.09
CA PRO A 62 4.51 3.06 25.67
C PRO A 62 3.15 2.35 25.75
N PRO A 63 2.03 3.08 25.94
CA PRO A 63 0.72 2.46 26.09
C PRO A 63 0.46 1.52 24.89
N GLN A 64 0.38 0.22 25.18
CA GLN A 64 0.25 -0.89 24.20
C GLN A 64 -0.89 -0.67 23.18
N ASP A 65 -1.90 0.11 23.55
CA ASP A 65 -3.04 0.43 22.71
C ASP A 65 -2.71 1.32 21.49
N THR A 66 -1.58 2.05 21.49
CA THR A 66 -1.27 3.00 20.41
C THR A 66 -0.68 2.34 19.15
N GLY A 67 0.25 1.38 19.30
CA GLY A 67 0.87 0.69 18.15
C GLY A 67 -0.11 -0.24 17.42
N ILE A 68 -0.90 -1.01 18.17
CA ILE A 68 -1.93 -1.90 17.60
C ILE A 68 -3.00 -1.08 16.84
N PHE A 69 -3.42 0.07 17.38
CA PHE A 69 -4.37 0.94 16.70
C PHE A 69 -3.81 1.49 15.38
N GLU A 70 -2.53 1.85 15.35
CA GLU A 70 -1.85 2.32 14.14
C GLU A 70 -1.75 1.21 13.08
N LEU A 71 -1.38 -0.02 13.46
CA LEU A 71 -1.39 -1.18 12.58
C LEU A 71 -2.78 -1.46 11.99
N LEU A 72 -3.83 -1.44 12.82
CA LEU A 72 -5.20 -1.63 12.36
C LEU A 72 -5.63 -0.54 11.38
N THR A 73 -5.19 0.70 11.61
CA THR A 73 -5.44 1.83 10.70
C THR A 73 -4.77 1.59 9.35
N ILE A 74 -3.49 1.22 9.35
CA ILE A 74 -2.71 0.87 8.15
C ILE A 74 -3.38 -0.27 7.37
N LYS A 75 -3.77 -1.36 8.03
CA LYS A 75 -4.46 -2.49 7.39
C LYS A 75 -5.80 -2.08 6.80
N GLY A 76 -6.55 -1.22 7.50
CA GLY A 76 -7.81 -0.66 6.99
C GLY A 76 -7.63 0.23 5.75
N GLU A 77 -6.57 1.04 5.72
CA GLU A 77 -6.23 1.85 4.54
C GLU A 77 -5.78 0.98 3.36
N LEU A 78 -4.97 -0.06 3.60
CA LEU A 78 -4.58 -1.04 2.58
C LEU A 78 -5.80 -1.70 1.94
N LEU A 79 -6.75 -2.17 2.76
CA LEU A 79 -7.98 -2.78 2.27
C LEU A 79 -8.76 -1.79 1.38
N ARG A 80 -8.92 -0.55 1.84
CA ARG A 80 -9.65 0.48 1.08
C ARG A 80 -9.01 0.77 -0.28
N ILE A 81 -7.69 0.96 -0.34
CA ILE A 81 -7.02 1.26 -1.61
C ILE A 81 -7.02 0.05 -2.55
N THR A 82 -6.98 -1.16 -1.98
CA THR A 82 -7.09 -2.42 -2.73
C THR A 82 -8.48 -2.54 -3.38
N GLU A 83 -9.55 -2.24 -2.65
CA GLU A 83 -10.90 -2.19 -3.23
C GLU A 83 -11.06 -1.09 -4.29
N GLU A 84 -10.43 0.07 -4.10
CA GLU A 84 -10.40 1.13 -5.11
C GLU A 84 -9.68 0.67 -6.38
N CYS A 85 -8.58 -0.09 -6.24
CA CYS A 85 -7.88 -0.73 -7.35
C CYS A 85 -8.79 -1.70 -8.11
N ASP A 86 -9.51 -2.58 -7.40
CA ASP A 86 -10.45 -3.52 -8.01
C ASP A 86 -11.58 -2.80 -8.75
N LYS A 87 -12.10 -1.70 -8.19
CA LYS A 87 -13.13 -0.88 -8.84
C LYS A 87 -12.60 -0.25 -10.13
N LEU A 88 -11.38 0.30 -10.14
CA LEU A 88 -10.78 0.87 -11.34
C LEU A 88 -10.45 -0.18 -12.40
N MET A 89 -9.98 -1.37 -12.02
CA MET A 89 -9.78 -2.47 -12.97
C MET A 89 -11.10 -2.88 -13.62
N ASN A 90 -12.15 -3.08 -12.81
CA ASN A 90 -13.48 -3.42 -13.30
C ASN A 90 -14.06 -2.35 -14.24
N LYS A 91 -13.81 -1.07 -13.95
CA LYS A 91 -14.18 0.04 -14.84
C LYS A 91 -13.46 -0.09 -16.18
N GLY A 92 -12.12 -0.25 -16.16
CA GLY A 92 -11.31 -0.35 -17.37
C GLY A 92 -11.70 -1.53 -18.28
N PHE A 93 -12.04 -2.69 -17.69
CA PHE A 93 -12.50 -3.85 -18.47
C PHE A 93 -13.88 -3.68 -19.11
N ARG A 94 -14.72 -2.78 -18.58
CA ARG A 94 -16.08 -2.53 -19.09
C ARG A 94 -16.13 -1.40 -20.11
N GLU A 95 -15.08 -0.59 -20.21
CA GLU A 95 -15.01 0.57 -21.10
C GLU A 95 -14.80 0.09 -22.55
N PRO A 96 -15.75 0.33 -23.47
CA PRO A 96 -15.58 -0.08 -24.87
C PRO A 96 -14.56 0.85 -25.56
N THR A 97 -13.40 0.31 -25.93
CA THR A 97 -12.39 1.04 -26.70
C THR A 97 -12.52 0.73 -28.19
N ILE A 98 -12.79 1.76 -29.00
CA ILE A 98 -13.03 1.61 -30.45
C ILE A 98 -11.76 1.86 -31.25
N ALA A 99 -10.93 2.82 -30.83
CA ALA A 99 -9.68 3.13 -31.52
C ALA A 99 -8.51 2.28 -30.99
N PRO A 100 -7.60 1.78 -31.86
CA PRO A 100 -6.46 0.96 -31.44
C PRO A 100 -5.57 1.63 -30.38
N LEU A 101 -5.29 2.94 -30.50
CA LEU A 101 -4.49 3.69 -29.54
C LEU A 101 -5.14 3.80 -28.15
N GLN A 102 -6.47 3.89 -28.11
CA GLN A 102 -7.23 3.93 -26.86
C GLN A 102 -7.18 2.57 -26.17
N LYS A 103 -7.32 1.50 -26.95
CA LYS A 103 -7.21 0.13 -26.46
C LYS A 103 -5.83 -0.14 -25.85
N GLU A 104 -4.75 0.21 -26.56
CA GLU A 104 -3.38 0.07 -26.04
C GLU A 104 -3.17 0.86 -24.74
N ALA A 105 -3.67 2.09 -24.67
CA ALA A 105 -3.57 2.91 -23.45
C ALA A 105 -4.32 2.30 -22.27
N MET A 106 -5.54 1.80 -22.50
CA MET A 106 -6.35 1.14 -21.48
C MET A 106 -5.74 -0.17 -21.00
N GLU A 107 -5.25 -1.02 -21.92
CA GLU A 107 -4.57 -2.27 -21.58
C GLU A 107 -3.33 -2.02 -20.71
N LEU A 108 -2.56 -0.97 -21.01
CA LEU A 108 -1.41 -0.57 -20.20
C LEU A 108 -1.82 -0.14 -18.79
N LEU A 109 -2.85 0.72 -18.66
CA LEU A 109 -3.34 1.18 -17.35
C LEU A 109 -3.88 0.03 -16.52
N ILE A 110 -4.65 -0.87 -17.14
CA ILE A 110 -5.18 -2.07 -16.48
C ILE A 110 -4.04 -2.98 -16.00
N SER A 111 -3.01 -3.20 -16.83
CA SER A 111 -1.84 -4.00 -16.44
C SER A 111 -1.11 -3.39 -15.24
N GLN A 112 -1.01 -2.05 -15.18
CA GLN A 112 -0.44 -1.36 -14.01
C GLN A 112 -1.28 -1.57 -12.75
N LEU A 113 -2.61 -1.49 -12.87
CA LEU A 113 -3.51 -1.76 -11.75
C LEU A 113 -3.43 -3.22 -11.27
N GLN A 114 -3.29 -4.19 -12.19
CA GLN A 114 -3.09 -5.59 -11.82
C GLN A 114 -1.81 -5.80 -11.01
N ASN A 115 -0.71 -5.13 -11.41
CA ASN A 115 0.53 -5.18 -10.63
C ASN A 115 0.36 -4.54 -9.25
N LEU A 116 -0.31 -3.39 -9.16
CA LEU A 116 -0.64 -2.76 -7.85
C LEU A 116 -1.47 -3.68 -6.96
N ARG A 117 -2.47 -4.36 -7.54
CA ARG A 117 -3.29 -5.31 -6.80
C ARG A 117 -2.45 -6.47 -6.25
N GLN A 118 -1.52 -7.00 -7.04
CA GLN A 118 -0.60 -8.03 -6.58
C GLN A 118 0.34 -7.52 -5.47
N TYR A 119 0.77 -6.26 -5.55
CA TYR A 119 1.55 -5.65 -4.47
C TYR A 119 0.74 -5.49 -3.18
N SER A 120 -0.57 -5.25 -3.24
CA SER A 120 -1.41 -5.28 -2.04
C SER A 120 -1.32 -6.60 -1.29
N ASP A 121 -1.37 -7.74 -1.99
CA ASP A 121 -1.28 -9.06 -1.36
C ASP A 121 0.07 -9.22 -0.63
N GLN A 122 1.16 -8.79 -1.27
CA GLN A 122 2.50 -8.85 -0.67
C GLN A 122 2.63 -7.95 0.56
N ILE A 123 2.01 -6.77 0.53
CA ILE A 123 2.01 -5.85 1.67
C ILE A 123 1.17 -6.45 2.82
N GLU A 124 0.02 -7.04 2.52
CA GLU A 124 -0.84 -7.69 3.51
C GLU A 124 -0.11 -8.85 4.19
N GLU A 125 0.54 -9.73 3.42
CA GLU A 125 1.38 -10.81 3.95
C GLU A 125 2.49 -10.26 4.85
N ALA A 126 3.21 -9.22 4.41
CA ALA A 126 4.27 -8.61 5.22
C ALA A 126 3.76 -7.99 6.53
N LEU A 127 2.55 -7.40 6.52
CA LEU A 127 1.92 -6.85 7.72
C LEU A 127 1.46 -7.95 8.69
N LEU A 128 0.96 -9.08 8.18
CA LEU A 128 0.61 -10.24 8.99
C LEU A 128 1.84 -10.85 9.67
N ASP A 129 2.92 -11.05 8.91
CA ASP A 129 4.21 -11.53 9.45
C ASP A 129 4.76 -10.58 10.53
N PHE A 130 4.55 -9.27 10.36
CA PHE A 130 4.98 -8.28 11.34
C PHE A 130 4.12 -8.33 12.61
N GLU A 131 2.80 -8.44 12.47
CA GLU A 131 1.85 -8.60 13.57
C GLU A 131 2.18 -9.84 14.43
N GLU A 132 2.48 -10.97 13.80
CA GLU A 132 2.90 -12.19 14.50
C GLU A 132 4.18 -11.97 15.31
N LYS A 133 5.19 -11.34 14.72
CA LYS A 133 6.44 -11.00 15.41
C LYS A 133 6.22 -10.05 16.60
N LEU A 134 5.33 -9.07 16.46
CA LEU A 134 4.96 -8.17 17.56
C LEU A 134 4.38 -8.97 18.74
N MET A 135 3.41 -9.86 18.47
CA MET A 135 2.78 -10.69 19.49
C MET A 135 3.80 -11.61 20.19
N GLU A 136 4.69 -12.28 19.43
CA GLU A 136 5.73 -13.14 20.01
C GLU A 136 6.67 -12.35 20.94
N MET A 137 7.05 -11.14 20.55
CA MET A 137 7.91 -10.28 21.37
C MET A 137 7.23 -9.78 22.64
N GLU A 138 5.95 -9.40 22.58
CA GLU A 138 5.16 -9.01 23.75
C GLU A 138 4.99 -10.17 24.76
N GLU A 139 4.81 -11.39 24.27
CA GLU A 139 4.74 -12.59 25.11
C GLU A 139 6.09 -12.85 25.83
N LEU A 140 7.20 -12.72 25.11
CA LEU A 140 8.55 -12.86 25.68
C LEU A 140 8.85 -11.77 26.73
N ALA A 141 8.40 -10.53 26.52
CA ALA A 141 8.54 -9.45 27.49
C ALA A 141 7.72 -9.74 28.77
N SER A 142 6.48 -10.19 28.61
CA SER A 142 5.58 -10.53 29.73
C SER A 142 6.11 -11.69 30.57
N THR A 143 6.65 -12.73 29.93
CA THR A 143 7.22 -13.90 30.64
C THR A 143 8.51 -13.57 31.41
N ARG A 144 9.30 -12.58 30.96
CA ARG A 144 10.46 -12.07 31.71
C ARG A 144 10.05 -11.21 32.90
N GLY A 145 9.00 -10.39 32.75
CA GLY A 145 8.45 -9.59 33.85
C GLY A 145 7.87 -10.43 34.99
N LEU A 146 7.30 -11.61 34.69
CA LEU A 146 6.76 -12.55 35.69
C LEU A 146 7.80 -13.40 36.43
N ARG A 147 9.05 -13.42 35.95
CA ARG A 147 10.16 -14.21 36.52
C ARG A 147 11.07 -13.42 37.47
N ASN A 148 10.83 -12.12 37.63
CA ASN A 148 11.55 -11.23 38.55
C ASN A 148 10.76 -10.90 39.81
#